data_AF-A0A8X8WIP7-F1
#
_entry.id   AF-A0A8X8WIP7-F1
#
_cell.length_a   1.000
_cell.length_b   1.000
_cell.length_c   1.000
_cell.angle_alpha   90.00
_cell.angle_beta   90.00
_cell.angle_gamma   90.00
#
_symmetry.space_group_name_H-M   'P 1'
#
loop_
_entity.id
_entity.type
_entity.pdbx_description
1 polymer ?
#
loop_
_entity_poly.entity_id
_entity_poly.type
_entity_poly.pdbx_seq_one_letter_code
_entity_poly.pdbx_strand_id
1 'polypeptide(L)' 'MKKKLDTRFPAARIKKIMQADEDVGKIAMAVPVLVSKALELFLQDLCDRTYDITVQRGAKTVNSLHL' A
#
# COMPACT_ATOMS: atom_id res chain seq x y z
N MET A 1 25.07 8.91 -9.66
CA MET A 1 24.24 7.72 -10.00
C MET A 1 22.86 7.93 -9.40
N LYS A 2 21.78 7.89 -10.20
CA LYS A 2 20.41 7.95 -9.67
C LYS A 2 20.14 6.67 -8.88
N LYS A 3 19.97 6.76 -7.55
CA LYS A 3 19.55 5.61 -6.73
C LYS A 3 18.19 5.15 -7.25
N LYS A 4 18.11 3.90 -7.69
CA LYS A 4 16.83 3.28 -8.02
C LYS A 4 16.01 3.25 -6.74
N LEU A 5 14.81 3.83 -6.75
CA LEU A 5 13.87 3.72 -5.64
C LEU A 5 13.57 2.23 -5.46
N ASP A 6 14.03 1.67 -4.36
CA ASP A 6 13.67 0.31 -3.95
C ASP A 6 12.27 0.37 -3.35
N THR A 7 11.37 -0.45 -3.87
CA THR A 7 9.95 -0.43 -3.50
C THR A 7 9.45 -1.84 -3.31
N ARG A 8 8.64 -2.06 -2.27
CA ARG A 8 8.21 -3.41 -1.84
C ARG A 8 7.24 -4.08 -2.80
N PHE A 9 6.45 -3.30 -3.54
CA PHE A 9 5.43 -3.83 -4.44
C PHE A 9 5.87 -3.76 -5.92
N PRO A 10 5.59 -4.79 -6.73
CA PRO A 10 5.93 -4.78 -8.15
C PRO A 10 5.17 -3.71 -8.94
N ALA A 11 5.91 -2.80 -9.58
CA ALA A 11 5.33 -1.73 -10.41
C ALA A 11 4.37 -2.24 -11.50
N ALA A 12 4.64 -3.41 -12.09
CA ALA A 12 3.78 -4.01 -13.11
C ALA A 12 2.38 -4.40 -12.57
N ARG A 13 2.31 -4.88 -11.32
CA ARG A 13 1.04 -5.24 -10.68
C ARG A 13 0.23 -3.99 -10.34
N ILE A 14 0.89 -2.95 -9.80
CA ILE A 14 0.27 -1.65 -9.54
C ILE A 14 -0.30 -1.07 -10.83
N LYS A 15 0.51 -1.04 -11.91
CA LYS A 15 0.05 -0.57 -13.23
C LYS A 15 -1.19 -1.34 -13.71
N LYS A 16 -1.20 -2.68 -13.59
CA LYS A 16 -2.35 -3.50 -14.00
C LYS A 16 -3.63 -3.17 -13.21
N ILE A 17 -3.51 -2.92 -11.91
CA ILE A 17 -4.65 -2.52 -11.06
C ILE A 17 -5.12 -1.11 -11.44
N MET A 18 -4.20 -0.16 -11.64
CA MET A 18 -4.55 1.20 -12.06
C MET A 18 -5.28 1.23 -13.41
N GLN A 19 -4.87 0.40 -14.37
CA GLN A 19 -5.53 0.29 -15.69
C GLN A 19 -6.79 -0.60 -15.69
N ALA A 20 -7.23 -1.09 -14.53
CA ALA A 20 -8.55 -1.70 -14.42
C ALA A 20 -9.66 -0.63 -14.38
N ASP A 21 -9.29 0.62 -14.09
CA ASP A 21 -10.14 1.79 -14.22
C ASP A 21 -10.12 2.28 -15.68
N GLU A 22 -11.29 2.35 -16.31
CA GLU A 22 -11.46 2.72 -17.73
C GLU A 22 -11.04 4.17 -18.01
N ASP A 23 -11.10 5.04 -17.00
CA ASP A 23 -10.68 6.45 -17.13
C ASP A 23 -9.15 6.62 -17.06
N VAL A 24 -8.41 5.57 -16.69
CA VAL A 24 -6.95 5.60 -16.56
C VAL A 24 -6.26 5.17 -17.86
N GLY A 25 -5.86 6.15 -18.65
CA GLY A 25 -5.10 5.97 -19.89
C GLY A 25 -3.62 5.59 -19.70
N LYS A 26 -2.71 6.33 -20.36
CA LYS A 26 -1.27 6.06 -20.30
C LYS A 26 -0.70 6.49 -18.95
N ILE A 27 0.02 5.59 -18.29
CA ILE A 27 0.66 5.84 -17.00
C ILE A 27 2.17 6.06 -17.20
N ALA A 28 2.70 7.14 -16.63
CA ALA A 28 4.13 7.41 -16.63
C ALA A 28 4.90 6.39 -15.75
N MET A 29 6.12 6.04 -16.17
CA MET A 29 6.92 4.98 -15.51
C MET A 29 7.19 5.22 -14.02
N ALA A 30 7.25 6.48 -13.58
CA ALA A 30 7.48 6.83 -12.19
C ALA A 30 6.25 6.63 -11.29
N VAL A 31 5.04 6.69 -11.85
CA VAL A 31 3.79 6.69 -11.07
C VAL A 31 3.61 5.39 -10.28
N PRO A 32 3.74 4.18 -10.87
CA PRO A 32 3.60 2.94 -10.10
C PRO A 32 4.64 2.78 -8.99
N VAL A 33 5.84 3.34 -9.16
CA VAL A 33 6.90 3.32 -8.13
C VAL A 33 6.52 4.21 -6.95
N LEU A 34 5.98 5.40 -7.21
CA LEU A 34 5.51 6.30 -6.14
C LEU A 34 4.30 5.73 -5.40
N VAL A 35 3.35 5.14 -6.14
CA VAL A 35 2.18 4.46 -5.54
C VAL A 35 2.64 3.29 -4.66
N SER A 36 3.68 2.55 -5.06
CA SER A 36 4.28 1.50 -4.24
C SER A 36 4.72 2.05 -2.87
N LYS A 37 5.39 3.21 -2.86
CA LYS A 37 5.83 3.83 -1.61
C LYS A 37 4.67 4.37 -0.77
N ALA A 38 3.67 4.97 -1.40
CA ALA A 38 2.45 5.41 -0.72
C ALA A 38 1.70 4.22 -0.07
N LEU A 39 1.64 3.08 -0.77
CA LEU A 39 1.03 1.86 -0.25
C LEU A 39 1.77 1.30 0.95
N GLU A 40 3.11 1.34 0.97
CA GLU A 40 3.90 0.96 2.15
C GLU A 40 3.54 1.81 3.37
N LEU A 41 3.47 3.14 3.20
CA LEU A 41 3.13 4.07 4.30
C LEU A 41 1.68 3.88 4.76
N PHE A 42 0.76 3.67 3.81
CA PHE A 42 -0.65 3.41 4.10
C PHE A 42 -0.84 2.12 4.91
N LEU A 43 -0.19 1.02 4.50
CA LEU A 43 -0.29 -0.26 5.21
C LEU A 43 0.32 -0.19 6.61
N GLN A 44 1.40 0.56 6.78
CA GLN A 44 1.96 0.80 8.11
C GLN A 44 0.96 1.51 9.02
N ASP A 45 0.43 2.67 8.59
CA ASP A 45 -0.55 3.44 9.38
C ASP A 45 -1.82 2.63 9.66
N LEU A 46 -2.31 1.86 8.68
CA LEU A 46 -3.45 0.97 8.86
C LEU A 46 -3.17 -0.11 9.92
N CYS A 47 -2.03 -0.79 9.83
CA CYS A 47 -1.65 -1.83 10.77
C CYS A 47 -1.47 -1.27 12.19
N ASP A 48 -0.83 -0.11 12.33
CA ASP A 48 -0.58 0.53 13.63
C ASP A 48 -1.91 0.85 14.33
N ARG A 49 -2.85 1.50 13.62
CA ARG A 49 -4.19 1.83 14.15
C ARG A 49 -5.02 0.59 14.48
N THR A 50 -4.98 -0.42 13.61
CA THR A 50 -5.70 -1.69 13.83
C THR A 50 -5.15 -2.43 15.05
N TYR A 51 -3.82 -2.36 15.25
CA TYR A 51 -3.16 -2.94 16.40
C TYR A 51 -3.54 -2.22 17.70
N ASP A 52 -3.62 -0.89 17.69
CA ASP A 52 -4.08 -0.12 18.86
C ASP A 52 -5.48 -0.59 19.32
N ILE A 53 -6.42 -0.76 18.39
CA ILE A 53 -7.76 -1.29 18.67
C ILE A 53 -7.68 -2.72 19.22
N THR A 54 -6.80 -3.55 18.65
CA THR A 54 -6.58 -4.94 19.09
C THR A 54 -6.17 -5.00 20.56
N VAL A 55 -5.18 -4.19 20.96
CA VAL A 55 -4.67 -4.14 22.33
C VAL A 55 -5.70 -3.53 23.29
N GLN A 56 -6.42 -2.48 22.87
CA GLN A 56 -7.50 -1.88 23.67
C GLN A 56 -8.61 -2.89 24.01
N ARG A 57 -8.87 -3.85 23.13
CA ARG A 57 -9.83 -4.95 23.36
C ARG A 57 -9.25 -6.13 24.14
N GLY A 58 -8.02 -6.04 24.63
CA GLY A 58 -7.34 -7.12 25.35
C GLY A 58 -6.97 -8.32 24.46
N ALA A 59 -7.07 -8.19 23.14
CA ALA A 59 -6.70 -9.22 22.19
C ALA A 59 -5.20 -9.17 21.87
N LYS A 60 -4.64 -10.31 21.46
CA LYS A 60 -3.23 -10.43 21.03
C LYS A 60 -3.09 -10.71 19.53
N THR A 61 -4.21 -10.92 18.84
CA THR A 61 -4.27 -11.27 17.43
C THR A 61 -5.15 -10.26 16.70
N VAL A 62 -4.60 -9.64 15.66
CA VAL A 62 -5.35 -8.77 14.76
C VAL A 62 -6.36 -9.60 13.96
N ASN A 63 -7.60 -9.14 13.90
CA ASN A 63 -8.67 -9.73 13.10
C ASN A 63 -9.48 -8.62 12.42
N SER A 64 -10.42 -8.99 11.55
CA SER A 64 -11.24 -8.04 10.79
C SER A 64 -12.19 -7.19 11.63
N LEU A 65 -12.44 -7.52 12.90
CA LEU A 65 -13.27 -6.71 13.80
C LEU A 65 -12.49 -5.52 14.39
N HIS A 66 -11.17 -5.48 14.21
CA HIS A 66 -10.29 -4.39 14.66
C HIS A 66 -9.94 -3.40 13.54
N LEU A 67 -10.24 -3.76 12.29
CA LEU A 67 -10.08 -2.93 11.10
C LEU A 67 -11.25 -1.95 10.98
#